data_AF-A0A365TEN7-F1
#
_entry.id   AF-A0A365TEN7-F1
#
_cell.length_a   1.000
_cell.length_b   1.000
_cell.length_c   1.000
_cell.angle_alpha   90.00
_cell.angle_beta   90.00
_cell.angle_gamma   90.00
#
_symmetry.space_group_name_H-M   'P 1'
#
loop_
_entity.id
_entity.type
_entity.pdbx_description
1 polymer ?
#
loop_
_entity_poly.entity_id
_entity_poly.type
_entity_poly.pdbx_seq_one_letter_code
_entity_poly.pdbx_strand_id
1 'polypeptide(L)'
;MSAPPEEFYSEERWQNWLDRIRDEEIDPEDEDSARLLLNLQDDVAIAVAKIVTAYDDDEIGEEEALEELADIRETVLGEVAFEDEEKAMLIDGVQTSLVCVFYAAEEYLAGGPAEEAAVEEYVVEASKAEEADDLDSALGLVAAAGTRIIDGEELDIAVTEDIEYGLVTEWVNGLDSLQSAMSDPEVVEEEDEADD
;
A
#
# COMPACT_ATOMS: atom_id res chain seq x y z
N MET A 1 -31.26 -13.27 0.00
CA MET A 1 -30.09 -12.94 -0.83
C MET A 1 -29.45 -11.79 -0.09
N SER A 2 -28.27 -12.00 0.49
CA SER A 2 -27.44 -10.87 0.89
C SER A 2 -27.27 -9.98 -0.35
N ALA A 3 -27.21 -8.67 -0.14
CA ALA A 3 -26.64 -7.81 -1.17
C ALA A 3 -25.28 -8.39 -1.58
N PRO A 4 -24.85 -8.23 -2.85
CA PRO A 4 -23.43 -8.45 -3.14
C PRO A 4 -22.61 -7.67 -2.09
N PRO A 5 -21.47 -8.21 -1.63
CA PRO A 5 -20.55 -7.41 -0.83
C PRO A 5 -20.33 -6.09 -1.58
N GLU A 6 -20.37 -4.97 -0.85
CA GLU A 6 -19.89 -3.72 -1.44
C GLU A 6 -18.42 -3.98 -1.83
N GLU A 7 -18.09 -3.82 -3.11
CA GLU A 7 -16.73 -3.97 -3.63
C GLU A 7 -15.78 -3.07 -2.82
N PHE A 8 -14.70 -3.64 -2.28
CA PHE A 8 -13.80 -2.91 -1.38
C PHE A 8 -13.06 -1.78 -2.10
N TYR A 9 -12.74 -1.98 -3.38
CA TYR A 9 -12.10 -0.99 -4.24
C TYR A 9 -12.42 -1.29 -5.71
N SER A 10 -12.81 -0.27 -6.48
CA SER A 10 -13.21 -0.45 -7.87
C SER A 10 -12.20 0.12 -8.86
N GLU A 11 -12.21 -0.42 -10.08
CA GLU A 11 -11.44 0.14 -11.21
C GLU A 11 -11.81 1.61 -11.47
N GLU A 12 -13.09 1.98 -11.32
CA GLU A 12 -13.55 3.36 -11.46
C GLU A 12 -12.88 4.30 -10.45
N ARG A 13 -12.73 3.86 -9.19
CA ARG A 13 -12.06 4.65 -8.14
C ARG A 13 -10.58 4.87 -8.45
N TRP A 14 -9.87 3.84 -8.89
CA TRP A 14 -8.49 3.96 -9.35
C TRP A 14 -8.37 4.93 -10.53
N GLN A 15 -9.25 4.80 -11.53
CA GLN A 15 -9.22 5.68 -12.71
C GLN A 15 -9.51 7.14 -12.36
N ASN A 16 -10.39 7.43 -11.38
CA ASN A 16 -10.64 8.80 -10.94
C ASN A 16 -9.38 9.47 -10.38
N TRP A 17 -8.60 8.76 -9.56
CA TRP A 17 -7.31 9.26 -9.08
C TRP A 17 -6.32 9.49 -10.21
N LEU A 18 -6.22 8.55 -11.16
CA LEU A 18 -5.34 8.71 -12.31
C LEU A 18 -5.74 9.89 -13.19
N ASP A 19 -7.04 10.09 -13.42
CA ASP A 19 -7.56 11.23 -14.19
C ASP A 19 -7.28 12.56 -13.50
N ARG A 20 -7.44 12.63 -12.17
CA ARG A 20 -7.05 13.80 -11.38
C ARG A 20 -5.56 14.13 -11.53
N ILE A 21 -4.70 13.13 -11.40
CA ILE A 21 -3.24 13.29 -11.58
C ILE A 21 -2.90 13.68 -13.02
N ARG A 22 -3.65 13.23 -14.03
CA ARG A 22 -3.47 13.66 -15.44
C ARG A 22 -3.78 15.15 -15.61
N ASP A 23 -4.85 15.63 -14.98
CA ASP A 23 -5.35 16.99 -15.16
C ASP A 23 -4.61 18.05 -14.32
N GLU A 24 -4.05 17.67 -13.17
CA GLU A 24 -3.30 18.59 -12.29
C GLU A 24 -1.83 18.79 -12.70
N GLU A 25 -1.23 19.94 -12.41
CA GLU A 25 0.23 20.11 -12.52
C GLU A 25 0.89 19.51 -11.27
N ILE A 26 1.65 18.42 -11.44
CA ILE A 26 2.28 17.69 -10.34
C ILE A 26 3.73 18.14 -10.21
N ASP A 27 4.08 18.66 -9.04
CA ASP A 27 5.46 18.99 -8.66
C ASP A 27 5.78 18.25 -7.35
N PRO A 28 6.68 17.24 -7.35
CA PRO A 28 7.03 16.51 -6.13
C PRO A 28 7.66 17.38 -5.02
N GLU A 29 8.14 18.58 -5.35
CA GLU A 29 8.62 19.55 -4.36
C GLU A 29 7.48 20.37 -3.72
N ASP A 30 6.26 20.29 -4.27
CA ASP A 30 5.05 20.94 -3.77
C ASP A 30 4.27 20.05 -2.80
N GLU A 31 3.83 20.65 -1.69
CA GLU A 31 3.17 19.94 -0.59
C GLU A 31 1.81 19.35 -1.01
N ASP A 32 1.06 20.06 -1.86
CA ASP A 32 -0.28 19.63 -2.27
C ASP A 32 -0.19 18.50 -3.30
N SER A 33 0.78 18.57 -4.22
CA SER A 33 1.11 17.47 -5.14
C SER A 33 1.57 16.21 -4.41
N ALA A 34 2.45 16.35 -3.40
CA ALA A 34 2.89 15.23 -2.59
C ALA A 34 1.72 14.61 -1.80
N ARG A 35 0.84 15.44 -1.24
CA ARG A 35 -0.38 14.99 -0.55
C ARG A 35 -1.31 14.23 -1.50
N LEU A 36 -1.47 14.67 -2.75
CA LEU A 36 -2.31 13.97 -3.73
C LEU A 36 -1.81 12.54 -3.99
N LEU A 37 -0.50 12.35 -4.17
CA LEU A 37 0.10 11.03 -4.38
C LEU A 37 -0.04 10.13 -3.14
N LEU A 38 0.18 10.70 -1.95
CA LEU A 38 -0.01 9.98 -0.69
C LEU A 38 -1.48 9.59 -0.47
N ASN A 39 -2.42 10.49 -0.77
CA ASN A 39 -3.85 10.19 -0.69
C ASN A 39 -4.25 9.03 -1.59
N LEU A 40 -3.70 8.94 -2.81
CA LEU A 40 -3.90 7.79 -3.70
C LEU A 40 -3.36 6.49 -3.07
N GLN A 41 -2.15 6.53 -2.54
CA GLN A 41 -1.54 5.38 -1.87
C GLN A 41 -2.35 4.93 -0.65
N ASP A 42 -2.72 5.87 0.22
CA ASP A 42 -3.50 5.64 1.43
C ASP A 42 -4.87 5.05 1.09
N ASP A 43 -5.53 5.55 0.04
CA ASP A 43 -6.83 5.06 -0.39
C ASP A 43 -6.81 3.56 -0.74
N VAL A 44 -5.76 3.10 -1.43
CA VAL A 44 -5.57 1.68 -1.70
C VAL A 44 -5.24 0.91 -0.42
N ALA A 45 -4.35 1.44 0.43
CA ALA A 45 -3.99 0.82 1.71
C ALA A 45 -5.21 0.65 2.64
N ILE A 46 -6.14 1.61 2.65
CA ILE A 46 -7.42 1.54 3.36
C ILE A 46 -8.30 0.43 2.82
N ALA A 47 -8.34 0.23 1.51
CA ALA A 47 -9.10 -0.86 0.91
C ALA A 47 -8.55 -2.23 1.35
N VAL A 48 -7.21 -2.37 1.35
CA VAL A 48 -6.53 -3.58 1.85
C VAL A 48 -6.81 -3.79 3.34
N ALA A 49 -6.69 -2.74 4.17
CA ALA A 49 -6.97 -2.81 5.60
C ALA A 49 -8.43 -3.22 5.89
N LYS A 50 -9.39 -2.76 5.09
CA LYS A 50 -10.79 -3.17 5.21
C LYS A 50 -11.02 -4.64 4.90
N ILE A 51 -10.34 -5.19 3.88
CA ILE A 51 -10.41 -6.63 3.58
C ILE A 51 -9.85 -7.45 4.73
N VAL A 52 -8.66 -7.08 5.22
CA VAL A 52 -8.01 -7.74 6.36
C VAL A 52 -8.89 -7.66 7.61
N THR A 53 -9.49 -6.50 7.89
CA THR A 53 -10.42 -6.32 9.01
C THR A 53 -11.66 -7.19 8.86
N ALA A 54 -12.27 -7.24 7.68
CA ALA A 54 -13.44 -8.08 7.41
C ALA A 54 -13.11 -9.58 7.55
N TYR A 55 -11.89 -10.00 7.23
CA TYR A 55 -11.41 -11.34 7.50
C TYR A 55 -11.25 -11.60 9.00
N ASP A 56 -10.56 -10.71 9.73
CA ASP A 56 -10.34 -10.85 11.18
C ASP A 56 -11.64 -10.84 11.99
N ASP A 57 -12.66 -10.12 11.51
CA ASP A 57 -14.01 -10.08 12.09
C ASP A 57 -14.91 -11.26 11.69
N ASP A 58 -14.36 -12.27 10.98
CA ASP A 58 -15.07 -13.43 10.44
C ASP A 58 -16.25 -13.03 9.49
N GLU A 59 -16.23 -11.83 8.89
CA GLU A 59 -17.26 -11.36 7.95
C GLU A 59 -17.12 -12.00 6.56
N ILE A 60 -15.87 -12.20 6.13
CA ILE A 60 -15.48 -12.91 4.90
C ILE A 60 -14.48 -14.04 5.22
N GLY A 61 -14.40 -15.05 4.34
CA GLY A 61 -13.44 -16.15 4.49
C GLY A 61 -12.09 -15.86 3.84
N GLU A 62 -11.07 -16.67 4.14
CA GLU A 62 -9.72 -16.58 3.54
C GLU A 62 -9.76 -16.55 2.01
N GLU A 63 -10.53 -17.46 1.38
CA GLU A 63 -10.64 -17.54 -0.09
C GLU A 63 -11.25 -16.27 -0.70
N GLU A 64 -12.26 -15.70 -0.04
CA GLU A 64 -12.93 -14.47 -0.49
C GLU A 64 -12.02 -13.25 -0.28
N ALA A 65 -11.34 -13.15 0.86
CA ALA A 65 -10.38 -12.07 1.13
C ALA A 65 -9.21 -12.08 0.13
N LEU A 66 -8.68 -13.26 -0.20
CA LEU A 66 -7.62 -13.40 -1.21
C LEU A 66 -8.11 -13.07 -2.64
N GLU A 67 -9.36 -13.39 -2.98
CA GLU A 67 -9.97 -13.02 -4.27
C GLU A 67 -10.11 -11.50 -4.37
N GLU A 68 -10.66 -10.84 -3.34
CA GLU A 68 -10.79 -9.38 -3.29
C GLU A 68 -9.42 -8.68 -3.36
N LEU A 69 -8.41 -9.15 -2.63
CA LEU A 69 -7.04 -8.58 -2.74
C LEU A 69 -6.46 -8.73 -4.15
N ALA A 70 -6.69 -9.88 -4.80
CA ALA A 70 -6.19 -10.12 -6.15
C ALA A 70 -6.84 -9.17 -7.17
N ASP A 71 -8.13 -8.90 -7.06
CA ASP A 71 -8.87 -7.99 -7.94
C ASP A 71 -8.37 -6.54 -7.80
N ILE A 72 -8.14 -6.07 -6.56
CA ILE A 72 -7.57 -4.73 -6.32
C ILE A 72 -6.13 -4.66 -6.82
N ARG A 73 -5.33 -5.70 -6.57
CA ARG A 73 -3.94 -5.78 -7.03
C ARG A 73 -3.84 -5.74 -8.56
N GLU A 74 -4.70 -6.47 -9.28
CA GLU A 74 -4.73 -6.45 -10.75
C GLU A 74 -5.04 -5.05 -11.27
N THR A 75 -5.99 -4.37 -10.64
CA THR A 75 -6.39 -3.00 -10.99
C THR A 75 -5.26 -2.00 -10.73
N VAL A 76 -4.70 -2.01 -9.52
CA VAL A 76 -3.74 -1.01 -9.04
C VAL A 76 -2.37 -1.22 -9.65
N LEU A 77 -1.88 -2.46 -9.78
CA LEU A 77 -0.55 -2.77 -10.33
C LEU A 77 -0.59 -3.02 -11.85
N GLY A 78 -1.74 -2.80 -12.48
CA GLY A 78 -1.88 -2.83 -13.93
C GLY A 78 -1.02 -1.77 -14.63
N GLU A 79 -0.73 -1.97 -15.91
CA GLU A 79 0.03 -0.99 -16.70
C GLU A 79 -0.76 0.32 -16.81
N VAL A 80 -0.18 1.42 -16.34
CA VAL A 80 -0.76 2.76 -16.47
C VAL A 80 0.03 3.58 -17.47
N ALA A 81 -0.65 4.10 -18.49
CA ALA A 81 -0.06 4.97 -19.49
C ALA A 81 -0.33 6.44 -19.17
N PHE A 82 0.75 7.22 -19.04
CA PHE A 82 0.73 8.68 -19.01
C PHE A 82 1.46 9.24 -20.24
N GLU A 83 0.96 10.34 -20.79
CA GLU A 83 1.68 11.08 -21.83
C GLU A 83 2.91 11.80 -21.26
N ASP A 84 2.85 12.15 -19.98
CA ASP A 84 3.92 12.79 -19.21
C ASP A 84 4.77 11.72 -18.51
N GLU A 85 6.07 11.68 -18.84
CA GLU A 85 7.03 10.71 -18.30
C GLU A 85 7.29 10.94 -16.80
N GLU A 86 7.21 12.18 -16.32
CA GLU A 86 7.42 12.49 -14.90
C GLU A 86 6.24 11.97 -14.06
N LYS A 87 5.01 12.21 -14.50
CA LYS A 87 3.82 11.64 -13.86
C LYS A 87 3.81 10.11 -13.90
N ALA A 88 4.27 9.52 -15.01
CA ALA A 88 4.41 8.07 -15.12
C ALA A 88 5.36 7.51 -14.05
N MET A 89 6.51 8.15 -13.83
CA MET A 89 7.47 7.74 -12.79
C MET A 89 6.90 7.89 -11.38
N LEU A 90 6.08 8.92 -11.12
CA LEU A 90 5.44 9.10 -9.81
C LEU A 90 4.41 8.01 -9.52
N ILE A 91 3.60 7.64 -10.51
CA ILE A 91 2.66 6.52 -10.38
C ILE A 91 3.39 5.19 -10.23
N ASP A 92 4.50 4.97 -10.94
CA ASP A 92 5.34 3.79 -10.76
C ASP A 92 5.89 3.68 -9.34
N GLY A 93 6.26 4.81 -8.72
CA GLY A 93 6.63 4.88 -7.29
C GLY A 93 5.48 4.44 -6.37
N VAL A 94 4.28 5.01 -6.55
CA VAL A 94 3.09 4.64 -5.77
C VAL A 94 2.72 3.17 -5.97
N GLN A 95 2.80 2.65 -7.19
CA GLN A 95 2.57 1.22 -7.45
C GLN A 95 3.63 0.36 -6.77
N THR A 96 4.90 0.79 -6.81
CA THR A 96 6.03 0.09 -6.17
C THR A 96 5.85 0.00 -4.67
N SER A 97 5.48 1.08 -3.99
CA SER A 97 5.24 1.08 -2.54
C SER A 97 4.12 0.11 -2.15
N LEU A 98 3.02 0.09 -2.93
CA LEU A 98 1.85 -0.77 -2.72
C LEU A 98 2.12 -2.26 -2.95
N VAL A 99 3.19 -2.64 -3.67
CA VAL A 99 3.56 -4.06 -3.83
C VAL A 99 3.67 -4.72 -2.45
N CYS A 100 4.41 -4.15 -1.52
CA CYS A 100 4.60 -4.80 -0.22
C CYS A 100 3.32 -4.85 0.62
N VAL A 101 2.40 -3.90 0.43
CA VAL A 101 1.11 -3.85 1.13
C VAL A 101 0.26 -5.06 0.74
N PHE A 102 0.18 -5.37 -0.55
CA PHE A 102 -0.51 -6.57 -1.04
C PHE A 102 0.16 -7.84 -0.54
N TYR A 103 1.48 -7.94 -0.63
CA TYR A 103 2.21 -9.13 -0.18
C TYR A 103 2.06 -9.37 1.33
N ALA A 104 2.11 -8.31 2.15
CA ALA A 104 1.88 -8.40 3.58
C ALA A 104 0.47 -8.90 3.91
N ALA A 105 -0.56 -8.37 3.23
CA ALA A 105 -1.93 -8.82 3.43
C ALA A 105 -2.14 -10.28 2.97
N GLU A 106 -1.62 -10.66 1.80
CA GLU A 106 -1.66 -12.04 1.29
C GLU A 106 -0.98 -13.02 2.26
N GLU A 107 0.21 -12.68 2.78
CA GLU A 107 0.94 -13.51 3.75
C GLU A 107 0.20 -13.61 5.09
N TYR A 108 -0.35 -12.50 5.59
CA TYR A 108 -1.13 -12.49 6.83
C TYR A 108 -2.39 -13.35 6.73
N LEU A 109 -3.16 -13.25 5.64
CA LEU A 109 -4.35 -14.06 5.43
C LEU A 109 -4.03 -15.57 5.35
N ALA A 110 -2.91 -15.92 4.72
CA ALA A 110 -2.51 -17.31 4.51
C ALA A 110 -1.83 -17.95 5.74
N GLY A 111 -1.12 -17.16 6.54
CA GLY A 111 -0.19 -17.67 7.55
C GLY A 111 -0.23 -16.97 8.91
N GLY A 112 -0.94 -15.85 9.03
CA GLY A 112 -0.89 -14.97 10.18
C GLY A 112 0.42 -14.17 10.28
N PRO A 113 0.66 -13.49 11.40
CA PRO A 113 1.83 -12.64 11.57
C PRO A 113 3.15 -13.42 11.65
N ALA A 114 4.19 -12.90 11.01
CA ALA A 114 5.51 -13.52 10.97
C ALA A 114 6.24 -13.47 12.33
N GLU A 115 6.49 -14.60 12.97
CA GLU A 115 6.96 -14.65 14.37
C GLU A 115 8.48 -14.50 14.60
N GLU A 116 9.29 -14.39 13.54
CA GLU A 116 10.76 -14.51 13.65
C GLU A 116 11.46 -13.28 14.24
N ALA A 117 10.99 -12.08 13.92
CA ALA A 117 11.60 -10.79 14.28
C ALA A 117 10.54 -9.70 14.48
N ALA A 118 10.96 -8.56 15.04
CA ALA A 118 10.16 -7.33 15.13
C ALA A 118 10.14 -6.58 13.78
N VAL A 119 9.20 -5.65 13.61
CA VAL A 119 9.04 -4.84 12.38
C VAL A 119 10.37 -4.20 11.95
N GLU A 120 11.02 -3.47 12.86
CA GLU A 120 12.28 -2.78 12.57
C GLU A 120 13.41 -3.74 12.17
N GLU A 121 13.48 -4.93 12.80
CA GLU A 121 14.52 -5.92 12.51
C GLU A 121 14.32 -6.50 11.10
N TYR A 122 13.08 -6.79 10.70
CA TYR A 122 12.78 -7.19 9.32
C TYR A 122 13.18 -6.13 8.31
N VAL A 123 12.86 -4.85 8.56
CA VAL A 123 13.21 -3.74 7.66
C VAL A 123 14.74 -3.61 7.50
N VAL A 124 15.49 -3.72 8.60
CA VAL A 124 16.96 -3.67 8.56
C VAL A 124 17.55 -4.86 7.81
N GLU A 125 17.02 -6.07 8.00
CA GLU A 125 17.47 -7.24 7.23
C GLU A 125 17.07 -7.15 5.75
N ALA A 126 15.91 -6.58 5.45
CA ALA A 126 15.48 -6.33 4.07
C ALA A 126 16.45 -5.39 3.35
N SER A 127 16.87 -4.30 4.00
CA SER A 127 17.88 -3.39 3.44
C SER A 127 19.20 -4.10 3.13
N LYS A 128 19.66 -5.02 3.99
CA LYS A 128 20.87 -5.82 3.71
C LYS A 128 20.69 -6.78 2.53
N ALA A 129 19.48 -7.34 2.37
CA ALA A 129 19.15 -8.17 1.22
C ALA A 129 19.12 -7.35 -0.07
N GLU A 130 18.58 -6.14 -0.04
CA GLU A 130 18.61 -5.18 -1.16
C GLU A 130 20.06 -4.82 -1.54
N GLU A 131 20.92 -4.47 -0.58
CA GLU A 131 22.35 -4.21 -0.82
C GLU A 131 23.07 -5.40 -1.46
N ALA A 132 22.58 -6.62 -1.19
CA ALA A 132 23.08 -7.86 -1.75
C ALA A 132 22.47 -8.23 -3.12
N ASP A 133 21.60 -7.38 -3.69
CA ASP A 133 20.85 -7.61 -4.94
C ASP A 133 19.90 -8.82 -4.86
N ASP A 134 19.47 -9.19 -3.64
CA ASP A 134 18.52 -10.27 -3.35
C ASP A 134 17.11 -9.67 -3.10
N LEU A 135 16.53 -9.13 -4.17
CA LEU A 135 15.28 -8.38 -4.11
C LEU A 135 14.08 -9.24 -3.67
N ASP A 136 14.08 -10.53 -4.02
CA ASP A 136 13.04 -11.47 -3.59
C ASP A 136 13.06 -11.63 -2.06
N SER A 137 14.26 -11.76 -1.48
CA SER A 137 14.40 -11.83 -0.01
C SER A 137 14.09 -10.50 0.65
N ALA A 138 14.49 -9.38 0.05
CA ALA A 138 14.16 -8.05 0.57
C ALA A 138 12.65 -7.83 0.63
N LEU A 139 11.92 -8.11 -0.46
CA LEU A 139 10.47 -7.98 -0.50
C LEU A 139 9.79 -8.90 0.53
N GLY A 140 10.20 -10.16 0.63
CA GLY A 140 9.64 -11.10 1.62
C GLY A 140 9.87 -10.66 3.06
N LEU A 141 11.02 -10.04 3.37
CA LEU A 141 11.29 -9.49 4.69
C LEU A 141 10.42 -8.25 4.98
N VAL A 142 10.22 -7.35 4.02
CA VAL A 142 9.31 -6.21 4.21
C VAL A 142 7.86 -6.67 4.33
N ALA A 143 7.43 -7.66 3.53
CA ALA A 143 6.10 -8.27 3.66
C ALA A 143 5.88 -8.88 5.06
N ALA A 144 6.89 -9.61 5.58
CA ALA A 144 6.87 -10.14 6.94
C ALA A 144 6.73 -9.02 8.00
N ALA A 145 7.40 -7.88 7.81
CA ALA A 145 7.20 -6.70 8.66
C ALA A 145 5.76 -6.19 8.58
N GLY A 146 5.18 -6.11 7.38
CA GLY A 146 3.79 -5.73 7.17
C GLY A 146 2.79 -6.66 7.86
N THR A 147 3.03 -7.97 7.90
CA THR A 147 2.15 -8.91 8.65
C THR A 147 2.11 -8.61 10.16
N ARG A 148 3.21 -8.08 10.71
CA ARG A 148 3.26 -7.65 12.13
C ARG A 148 2.53 -6.34 12.36
N ILE A 149 2.58 -5.42 11.39
CA ILE A 149 1.81 -4.18 11.42
C ILE A 149 0.32 -4.48 11.41
N ILE A 150 -0.12 -5.43 10.59
CA ILE A 150 -1.50 -5.91 10.58
C ILE A 150 -1.91 -6.47 11.96
N ASP A 151 -1.03 -7.22 12.63
CA ASP A 151 -1.25 -7.73 14.00
C ASP A 151 -1.10 -6.65 15.10
N GLY A 152 -0.87 -5.39 14.71
CA GLY A 152 -0.88 -4.22 15.60
C GLY A 152 0.48 -3.83 16.18
N GLU A 153 1.59 -4.34 15.63
CA GLU A 153 2.94 -3.81 15.94
C GLU A 153 3.17 -2.48 15.21
N GLU A 154 3.76 -1.49 15.89
CA GLU A 154 4.02 -0.18 15.29
C GLU A 154 5.38 -0.15 14.55
N LEU A 155 5.37 0.41 13.35
CA LEU A 155 6.53 0.85 12.57
C LEU A 155 6.92 2.27 12.97
N ASP A 156 8.16 2.44 13.45
CA ASP A 156 8.80 3.76 13.54
C ASP A 156 9.53 4.05 12.23
N ILE A 157 9.04 5.02 11.46
CA ILE A 157 9.62 5.41 10.17
C ILE A 157 11.09 5.85 10.29
N ALA A 158 11.54 6.25 11.49
CA ALA A 158 12.92 6.60 11.76
C ALA A 158 13.90 5.46 11.47
N VAL A 159 13.44 4.20 11.40
CA VAL A 159 14.25 3.05 10.96
C VAL A 159 14.87 3.24 9.57
N THR A 160 14.22 4.04 8.72
CA THR A 160 14.69 4.33 7.35
C THR A 160 15.76 5.43 7.29
N GLU A 161 15.99 6.20 8.35
CA GLU A 161 16.96 7.31 8.34
C GLU A 161 18.40 6.86 8.07
N ASP A 162 18.72 5.63 8.48
CA ASP A 162 20.05 5.01 8.29
C ASP A 162 20.12 4.08 7.06
N ILE A 163 19.05 3.97 6.28
CA ILE A 163 18.93 3.10 5.11
C ILE A 163 19.17 3.92 3.82
N GLU A 164 19.93 3.38 2.88
CA GLU A 164 20.09 4.00 1.56
C GLU A 164 18.76 3.97 0.81
N TYR A 165 18.39 5.10 0.20
CA TYR A 165 17.16 5.20 -0.57
C TYR A 165 17.13 4.16 -1.71
N GLY A 166 16.07 3.36 -1.75
CA GLY A 166 15.90 2.21 -2.63
C GLY A 166 14.50 1.61 -2.53
N LEU A 167 14.35 0.38 -3.01
CA LEU A 167 13.09 -0.36 -2.99
C LEU A 167 12.60 -0.60 -1.56
N VAL A 168 13.49 -0.92 -0.61
CA VAL A 168 13.07 -1.14 0.78
C VAL A 168 12.47 0.12 1.38
N THR A 169 13.04 1.30 1.12
CA THR A 169 12.47 2.55 1.64
C THR A 169 11.12 2.90 1.00
N GLU A 170 10.94 2.61 -0.30
CA GLU A 170 9.66 2.77 -0.99
C GLU A 170 8.59 1.81 -0.43
N TRP A 171 8.94 0.55 -0.21
CA TRP A 171 8.04 -0.42 0.40
C TRP A 171 7.68 -0.05 1.83
N VAL A 172 8.65 0.38 2.64
CA VAL A 172 8.39 0.84 4.02
C VAL A 172 7.45 2.06 4.03
N ASN A 173 7.51 2.94 3.04
CA ASN A 173 6.53 4.02 2.89
C ASN A 173 5.10 3.48 2.65
N GLY A 174 4.94 2.44 1.83
CA GLY A 174 3.66 1.74 1.68
C GLY A 174 3.18 1.09 2.98
N LEU A 175 4.08 0.53 3.78
CA LEU A 175 3.74 -0.03 5.09
C LEU A 175 3.29 1.03 6.11
N ASP A 176 3.80 2.25 6.02
CA ASP A 176 3.35 3.37 6.87
C ASP A 176 1.91 3.78 6.55
N SER A 177 1.54 3.78 5.26
CA SER A 177 0.14 3.93 4.82
C SER A 177 -0.74 2.79 5.34
N LEU A 178 -0.26 1.53 5.26
CA LEU A 178 -0.97 0.38 5.81
C LEU A 178 -1.17 0.49 7.33
N GLN A 179 -0.14 0.90 8.07
CA GLN A 179 -0.22 1.14 9.51
C GLN A 179 -1.30 2.17 9.86
N SER A 180 -1.31 3.28 9.14
CA SER A 180 -2.31 4.35 9.31
C SER A 180 -3.72 3.83 9.03
N ALA A 181 -3.88 3.10 7.92
CA ALA A 181 -5.13 2.48 7.52
C ALA A 181 -5.67 1.44 8.52
N MET A 182 -4.79 0.60 9.09
CA MET A 182 -5.16 -0.39 10.10
C MET A 182 -5.57 0.26 11.43
N SER A 183 -5.02 1.44 11.74
CA SER A 183 -5.33 2.18 12.96
C SER A 183 -6.66 2.91 12.88
N ASP A 184 -6.95 3.52 11.72
CA ASP A 184 -8.19 4.27 11.48
C ASP A 184 -8.56 4.23 9.99
N PRO A 185 -9.37 3.25 9.53
CA PRO A 185 -9.75 3.11 8.13
C PRO A 185 -10.86 4.12 7.75
N GLU A 186 -10.57 5.41 7.85
CA GLU A 186 -11.44 6.45 7.29
C GLU A 186 -11.24 6.53 5.76
N VAL A 187 -12.33 6.72 5.03
CA VAL A 187 -12.28 6.87 3.57
C VAL A 187 -11.55 8.17 3.24
N VAL A 188 -10.51 8.10 2.40
CA VAL A 188 -9.90 9.29 1.80
C VAL A 188 -10.92 9.92 0.87
N GLU A 189 -11.45 11.08 1.26
CA GLU A 189 -12.28 11.90 0.38
C GLU A 189 -11.36 12.54 -0.67
N GLU A 190 -11.77 12.48 -1.94
CA GLU A 190 -11.18 13.33 -2.98
C GLU A 190 -11.39 14.78 -2.50
N GLU A 191 -10.32 15.50 -2.14
CA GLU A 191 -10.47 16.92 -1.77
C GLU A 191 -10.97 17.65 -3.01
N ASP A 192 -12.29 17.84 -3.10
CA ASP A 192 -12.95 18.68 -4.09
C ASP A 192 -12.36 20.08 -3.93
N GLU A 193 -11.88 20.66 -5.05
CA GLU A 193 -11.57 22.08 -5.11
C GLU A 193 -12.71 22.86 -4.46
N ALA A 194 -12.39 23.63 -3.41
CA ALA A 194 -13.36 24.45 -2.73
C ALA A 194 -14.14 25.30 -3.76
N ASP A 195 -15.44 25.01 -3.90
CA ASP A 195 -16.41 25.84 -4.62
C ASP A 195 -16.28 27.31 -4.13
N ASP A 196 -15.63 28.17 -4.92
CA ASP A 196 -15.63 29.64 -4.76
C ASP A 196 -15.94 30.36 -6.09
#